data_AF-A0A0M8XVC3-F1
#
_entry.id   AF-A0A0M8XVC3-F1
#
_cell.length_a   1.000
_cell.length_b   1.000
_cell.length_c   1.000
_cell.angle_alpha   90.00
_cell.angle_beta   90.00
_cell.angle_gamma   90.00
#
_symmetry.space_group_name_H-M   'P 1'
#
loop_
_entity.id
_entity.type
_entity.pdbx_description
1 polymer ?
#
loop_
_entity_poly.entity_id
_entity_poly.type
_entity_poly.pdbx_seq_one_letter_code
_entity_poly.pdbx_strand_id
1 'polypeptide(L)'
;MSLAEPVGYAHALMVTPGRTVQIGGQTARRPDGAVVGESVVQQFDQALANAVEALRAAGAEPGHVVSMQVYTTAIRAYRVNLRTLGSVYRRHMGRYYPPMSVVGVTDLLDPAALVEVVCTAVVPDMRDADTLDDEEAWELVEEIDESLVAGRFGDREPAAEHQRSGS
;
A
#
# COMPACT_ATOMS: atom_id res chain seq x y z
N MET A 1 -15.82 16.25 -16.89
CA MET A 1 -16.35 16.20 -15.52
C MET A 1 -15.30 15.48 -14.67
N SER A 2 -14.89 16.03 -13.53
CA SER A 2 -13.83 15.45 -12.68
C SER A 2 -14.39 15.00 -11.32
N LEU A 3 -13.76 14.00 -10.73
CA LEU A 3 -14.09 13.51 -9.39
C LEU A 3 -13.46 14.41 -8.30
N ALA A 4 -14.03 14.38 -7.10
CA ALA A 4 -13.41 15.00 -5.92
C ALA A 4 -12.13 14.26 -5.52
N GLU A 5 -11.20 14.94 -4.84
CA GLU A 5 -9.99 14.31 -4.30
C GLU A 5 -10.37 13.21 -3.27
N PRO A 6 -9.87 11.98 -3.41
CA PRO A 6 -10.19 10.92 -2.47
C PRO A 6 -9.38 11.08 -1.18
N VAL A 7 -10.04 10.94 -0.03
CA VAL A 7 -9.41 11.07 1.29
C VAL A 7 -9.59 9.77 2.06
N GLY A 8 -8.49 9.03 2.26
CA GLY A 8 -8.50 7.75 2.99
C GLY A 8 -9.01 6.55 2.18
N TYR A 9 -9.04 6.66 0.85
CA TYR A 9 -9.33 5.59 -0.11
C TYR A 9 -8.74 5.95 -1.48
N ALA A 10 -8.80 5.04 -2.44
CA ALA A 10 -8.57 5.32 -3.86
C ALA A 10 -9.87 5.16 -4.67
N HIS A 11 -10.12 6.02 -5.67
CA HIS A 11 -11.29 5.88 -6.54
C HIS A 11 -11.27 4.58 -7.35
N ALA A 12 -10.09 4.19 -7.82
CA ALA A 12 -9.86 2.97 -8.57
C ALA A 12 -8.40 2.54 -8.41
N LEU A 13 -8.13 1.26 -8.61
CA LEU A 13 -6.80 0.73 -8.83
C LEU A 13 -6.82 -0.29 -9.95
N MET A 14 -5.66 -0.52 -10.55
CA MET A 14 -5.44 -1.58 -11.53
C MET A 14 -4.59 -2.66 -10.88
N VAL A 15 -4.94 -3.92 -11.12
CA VAL A 15 -4.28 -5.08 -10.54
C VAL A 15 -3.51 -5.82 -11.62
N THR A 16 -2.24 -6.10 -11.37
CA THR A 16 -1.42 -7.00 -12.21
C THR A 16 -1.78 -8.47 -11.94
N PRO A 17 -1.50 -9.40 -12.87
CA PRO A 17 -1.64 -10.82 -12.60
C PRO A 17 -0.94 -11.27 -11.31
N GLY A 18 -1.55 -12.21 -10.61
CA GLY A 18 -1.11 -12.66 -9.30
C GLY A 18 -2.07 -13.62 -8.64
N ARG A 19 -1.72 -14.02 -7.41
CA ARG A 19 -2.56 -14.87 -6.56
C ARG A 19 -3.54 -14.00 -5.77
N THR A 20 -4.83 -14.27 -5.95
CA THR A 20 -5.88 -13.61 -5.19
C THR A 20 -6.03 -14.24 -3.80
N VAL A 21 -6.01 -13.40 -2.78
CA VAL A 21 -6.25 -13.77 -1.38
C VAL A 21 -7.56 -13.15 -0.94
N GLN A 22 -8.51 -13.97 -0.53
CA GLN A 22 -9.78 -13.54 0.06
C GLN A 22 -9.71 -13.68 1.58
N ILE A 23 -9.82 -12.56 2.29
CA ILE A 23 -9.79 -12.54 3.74
C ILE A 23 -11.22 -12.50 4.25
N GLY A 24 -11.60 -13.49 5.07
CA GLY A 24 -12.87 -13.48 5.78
C GLY A 24 -12.98 -12.27 6.70
N GLY A 25 -14.20 -11.85 7.04
CA GLY A 25 -14.42 -10.67 7.88
C GLY A 25 -13.74 -10.78 9.24
N GLN A 26 -12.95 -9.76 9.57
CA GLN A 26 -12.22 -9.65 10.83
C GLN A 26 -12.91 -8.65 11.74
N THR A 27 -13.32 -9.11 12.92
CA THR A 27 -13.79 -8.26 14.02
C THR A 27 -12.67 -8.11 15.06
N ALA A 28 -12.94 -7.45 16.18
CA ALA A 28 -12.02 -7.35 17.31
C ALA A 28 -11.87 -8.66 18.12
N ARG A 29 -12.04 -9.81 17.48
CA ARG A 29 -11.98 -11.13 18.12
C ARG A 29 -10.54 -11.54 18.38
N ARG A 30 -10.25 -12.06 19.58
CA ARG A 30 -8.95 -12.62 19.96
C ARG A 30 -8.89 -14.13 19.76
N PRO A 31 -7.71 -14.77 19.87
CA PRO A 31 -7.56 -16.22 19.73
C PRO A 31 -8.38 -17.06 20.71
N ASP A 32 -8.69 -16.51 21.89
CA ASP A 32 -9.61 -17.13 22.87
C ASP A 32 -11.09 -17.04 22.48
N GLY A 33 -11.39 -16.37 21.37
CA GLY A 33 -12.72 -16.17 20.83
C GLY A 33 -13.45 -14.94 21.36
N ALA A 34 -12.88 -14.17 22.28
CA ALA A 34 -13.51 -12.98 22.86
C ALA A 34 -13.37 -11.76 21.95
N VAL A 35 -14.45 -10.98 21.80
CA VAL A 35 -14.40 -9.65 21.17
C VAL A 35 -13.97 -8.63 22.21
N VAL A 36 -12.93 -7.85 21.92
CA VAL A 36 -12.33 -6.90 22.86
C VAL A 36 -12.46 -5.45 22.43
N GLY A 37 -12.48 -4.54 23.41
CA GLY A 37 -12.61 -3.11 23.19
C GLY A 37 -14.07 -2.63 23.27
N GLU A 38 -14.26 -1.47 23.90
CA GLU A 38 -15.58 -0.91 24.19
C GLU A 38 -16.00 0.15 23.17
N SER A 39 -15.06 0.64 22.37
CA SER A 39 -15.29 1.65 21.34
C SER A 39 -15.00 1.13 19.94
N VAL A 40 -15.67 1.70 18.94
CA VAL A 40 -15.42 1.39 17.53
C VAL A 40 -13.95 1.63 17.13
N VAL A 41 -13.26 2.57 17.78
CA VAL A 41 -11.83 2.85 17.51
C VAL A 41 -10.95 1.70 18.02
N GLN A 42 -11.17 1.23 19.25
CA GLN A 42 -10.43 0.10 19.81
C GLN A 42 -10.72 -1.19 19.03
N GLN A 43 -11.99 -1.41 18.67
CA GLN A 43 -12.36 -2.59 17.90
C GLN A 43 -11.82 -2.54 16.47
N PHE A 44 -11.78 -1.37 15.83
CA PHE A 44 -11.20 -1.21 14.49
C PHE A 44 -9.68 -1.45 14.50
N ASP A 45 -8.99 -1.02 15.57
CA ASP A 45 -7.56 -1.29 15.76
C ASP A 45 -7.27 -2.79 15.82
N GLN A 46 -8.03 -3.54 16.62
CA GLN A 46 -7.88 -4.99 16.71
C GLN A 46 -8.32 -5.71 15.42
N ALA A 47 -9.42 -5.27 14.79
CA ALA A 47 -9.90 -5.84 13.53
C ALA A 47 -8.88 -5.68 12.39
N LEU A 48 -8.22 -4.51 12.30
CA LEU A 48 -7.13 -4.30 11.34
C LEU A 48 -5.91 -5.16 11.67
N ALA A 49 -5.52 -5.27 12.94
CA ALA A 49 -4.43 -6.16 13.35
C ALA A 49 -4.70 -7.61 12.91
N ASN A 50 -5.92 -8.09 13.14
CA ASN A 50 -6.36 -9.42 12.72
C ASN A 50 -6.36 -9.58 11.19
N ALA A 51 -6.81 -8.56 10.44
CA ALA A 51 -6.77 -8.57 8.98
C ALA A 51 -5.33 -8.63 8.45
N VAL A 52 -4.40 -7.89 9.04
CA VAL A 52 -2.98 -7.95 8.67
C VAL A 52 -2.37 -9.32 9.01
N GLU A 53 -2.71 -9.89 10.16
CA GLU A 53 -2.28 -11.25 10.51
C GLU A 53 -2.77 -12.29 9.50
N ALA A 54 -4.06 -12.22 9.12
CA ALA A 54 -4.65 -13.11 8.12
C ALA A 54 -4.02 -12.94 6.72
N LEU A 55 -3.71 -11.69 6.33
CA LEU A 55 -2.98 -11.41 5.08
C LEU A 55 -1.61 -12.08 5.10
N ARG A 56 -0.83 -11.89 6.17
CA ARG A 56 0.51 -12.47 6.30
C ARG A 56 0.50 -13.98 6.33
N ALA A 57 -0.46 -14.59 7.03
CA ALA A 57 -0.65 -16.04 7.03
C ALA A 57 -0.92 -16.60 5.62
N ALA A 58 -1.53 -15.79 4.74
CA ALA A 58 -1.77 -16.13 3.33
C ALA A 58 -0.63 -15.69 2.38
N GLY A 59 0.50 -15.20 2.90
CA GLY A 59 1.62 -14.70 2.10
C GLY A 59 1.38 -13.34 1.44
N ALA A 60 0.42 -12.56 1.93
CA ALA A 60 0.13 -11.20 1.51
C ALA A 60 0.60 -10.17 2.55
N GLU A 61 0.73 -8.92 2.11
CA GLU A 61 1.09 -7.78 2.96
C GLU A 61 0.01 -6.69 2.80
N PRO A 62 -0.07 -5.70 3.71
CA PRO A 62 -1.06 -4.63 3.63
C PRO A 62 -1.08 -3.88 2.29
N GLY A 63 0.08 -3.74 1.62
CA GLY A 63 0.20 -3.11 0.31
C GLY A 63 -0.39 -3.93 -0.85
N HIS A 64 -0.70 -5.21 -0.63
CA HIS A 64 -1.33 -6.09 -1.63
C HIS A 64 -2.87 -5.98 -1.60
N VAL A 65 -3.47 -5.30 -0.62
CA VAL A 65 -4.92 -5.19 -0.52
C VAL A 65 -5.46 -4.39 -1.70
N VAL A 66 -6.35 -4.99 -2.50
CA VAL A 66 -6.93 -4.36 -3.69
C VAL A 66 -8.34 -3.83 -3.45
N SER A 67 -8.97 -4.23 -2.34
CA SER A 67 -10.32 -3.83 -1.97
C SER A 67 -10.53 -4.01 -0.47
N MET A 68 -11.16 -3.04 0.19
CA MET A 68 -11.53 -3.12 1.60
C MET A 68 -12.99 -2.71 1.83
N GLN A 69 -13.74 -3.52 2.59
CA GLN A 69 -15.06 -3.16 3.10
C GLN A 69 -15.01 -3.09 4.62
N VAL A 70 -15.60 -2.05 5.18
CA VAL A 70 -15.75 -1.88 6.62
C VAL A 70 -17.25 -1.81 6.91
N TYR A 71 -17.77 -2.80 7.63
CA TYR A 71 -19.14 -2.80 8.12
C TYR A 71 -19.15 -2.38 9.58
N THR A 72 -20.05 -1.48 9.99
CA THR A 72 -20.12 -1.04 11.38
C THR A 72 -21.54 -0.79 11.85
N THR A 73 -21.87 -1.26 13.05
CA THR A 73 -23.12 -0.92 13.76
C THR A 73 -23.04 0.46 14.43
N ALA A 74 -21.83 1.01 14.55
CA ALA A 74 -21.52 2.26 15.25
C ALA A 74 -21.18 3.42 14.29
N ILE A 75 -21.84 3.51 13.12
CA ILE A 75 -21.48 4.45 12.04
C ILE A 75 -21.41 5.92 12.48
N ARG A 76 -22.24 6.34 13.46
CA ARG A 76 -22.18 7.71 14.02
C ARG A 76 -20.88 7.94 14.78
N ALA A 77 -20.50 7.01 15.65
CA ALA A 77 -19.23 7.07 16.39
C ALA A 77 -18.03 6.97 15.44
N TYR A 78 -18.12 6.16 14.38
CA TYR A 78 -17.10 6.07 13.34
C TYR A 78 -16.85 7.43 12.67
N ARG A 79 -17.92 8.13 12.24
CA ARG A 79 -17.82 9.44 11.58
C ARG A 79 -17.20 10.52 12.46
N VAL A 80 -17.50 10.53 13.76
CA VAL A 80 -16.91 11.49 14.71
C VAL A 80 -15.42 11.21 14.94
N ASN A 81 -14.97 9.96 14.78
CA ASN A 81 -13.60 9.53 15.09
C ASN A 81 -12.69 9.38 13.87
N LEU A 82 -13.06 9.90 12.69
CA LEU A 82 -12.31 9.68 11.43
C LEU A 82 -10.80 10.00 11.52
N ARG A 83 -10.41 11.07 12.23
CA ARG A 83 -9.00 11.42 12.42
C ARG A 83 -8.23 10.37 13.23
N THR A 84 -8.85 9.87 14.29
CA THR A 84 -8.28 8.82 15.15
C THR A 84 -8.21 7.49 14.39
N LEU A 85 -9.29 7.11 13.70
CA LEU A 85 -9.35 5.93 12.84
C LEU A 85 -8.31 5.98 11.73
N GLY A 86 -8.10 7.13 11.09
CA GLY A 86 -7.04 7.30 10.09
C GLY A 86 -5.62 7.19 10.67
N SER A 87 -5.45 7.41 11.98
CA SER A 87 -4.17 7.17 12.67
C SER A 87 -3.99 5.70 13.02
N VAL A 88 -5.06 5.03 13.47
CA VAL A 88 -5.13 3.57 13.67
C VAL A 88 -4.82 2.84 12.37
N TYR A 89 -5.50 3.20 11.29
CA TYR A 89 -5.31 2.63 9.96
C TYR A 89 -3.84 2.68 9.54
N ARG A 90 -3.20 3.85 9.65
CA ARG A 90 -1.80 4.04 9.24
C ARG A 90 -0.80 3.19 10.04
N ARG A 91 -1.12 2.79 11.28
CA ARG A 91 -0.24 1.90 12.06
C ARG A 91 -0.18 0.49 11.47
N HIS A 92 -1.29 0.01 10.90
CA HIS A 92 -1.40 -1.35 10.36
C HIS A 92 -1.16 -1.41 8.85
N MET A 93 -1.71 -0.44 8.12
CA MET A 93 -1.76 -0.45 6.65
C MET A 93 -0.75 0.51 6.01
N GLY A 94 0.01 1.28 6.81
CA GLY A 94 0.90 2.31 6.30
C GLY A 94 0.14 3.45 5.61
N ARG A 95 0.76 4.05 4.58
CA ARG A 95 0.16 5.16 3.80
C ARG A 95 -0.58 4.69 2.54
N TYR A 96 -0.75 3.39 2.37
CA TYR A 96 -1.44 2.79 1.24
C TYR A 96 -2.95 2.72 1.50
N TYR A 97 -3.76 3.16 0.53
CA TYR A 97 -5.21 3.18 0.63
C TYR A 97 -5.82 2.51 -0.62
N PRO A 98 -6.44 1.33 -0.50
CA PRO A 98 -7.16 0.71 -1.60
C PRO A 98 -8.49 1.43 -1.84
N PRO A 99 -9.21 1.12 -2.94
CA PRO A 99 -10.65 1.29 -3.00
C PRO A 99 -11.30 0.71 -1.76
N MET A 100 -12.11 1.55 -1.10
CA MET A 100 -12.70 1.23 0.19
C MET A 100 -14.15 1.69 0.24
N SER A 101 -14.97 0.95 0.99
CA SER A 101 -16.31 1.38 1.39
C SER A 101 -16.50 1.17 2.89
N VAL A 102 -17.11 2.15 3.56
CA VAL A 102 -17.56 2.04 4.95
C VAL A 102 -19.08 2.09 4.96
N VAL A 103 -19.72 1.04 5.48
CA VAL A 103 -21.17 0.87 5.43
C VAL A 103 -21.71 0.72 6.86
N GLY A 104 -22.71 1.52 7.19
CA GLY A 104 -23.48 1.34 8.42
C GLY A 104 -24.44 0.15 8.26
N VAL A 105 -24.39 -0.80 9.18
CA VAL A 105 -25.28 -1.98 9.24
C VAL A 105 -26.05 -2.00 10.55
N THR A 106 -27.12 -2.80 10.63
CA THR A 106 -27.89 -2.92 11.87
C THR A 106 -27.16 -3.78 12.89
N ASP A 107 -26.63 -4.92 12.45
CA ASP A 107 -25.99 -5.92 13.31
C ASP A 107 -24.82 -6.62 12.59
N LEU A 108 -23.94 -7.22 13.38
CA LEU A 108 -22.88 -8.14 12.95
C LEU A 108 -23.14 -9.53 13.55
N LEU A 109 -22.43 -10.56 13.08
CA LEU A 109 -22.64 -11.94 13.54
C LEU A 109 -22.44 -12.09 15.06
N ASP A 110 -21.39 -11.48 15.60
CA ASP A 110 -21.16 -11.40 17.04
C ASP A 110 -21.78 -10.09 17.58
N PRO A 111 -22.77 -10.15 18.50
CA PRO A 111 -23.41 -8.95 19.05
C PRO A 111 -22.45 -7.99 19.79
N ALA A 112 -21.29 -8.47 20.24
CA ALA A 112 -20.28 -7.62 20.87
C ALA A 112 -19.43 -6.85 19.85
N ALA A 113 -19.48 -7.22 18.57
CA ALA A 113 -18.74 -6.56 17.51
C ALA A 113 -19.43 -5.27 17.05
N LEU A 114 -18.65 -4.19 16.99
CA LEU A 114 -19.05 -2.87 16.48
C LEU A 114 -18.55 -2.63 15.05
N VAL A 115 -17.58 -3.41 14.60
CA VAL A 115 -16.94 -3.28 13.29
C VAL A 115 -16.42 -4.62 12.78
N GLU A 116 -16.52 -4.80 11.47
CA GLU A 116 -15.97 -5.93 10.72
C GLU A 116 -15.25 -5.41 9.48
N VAL A 117 -14.02 -5.89 9.25
CA VAL A 117 -13.16 -5.52 8.13
C VAL A 117 -13.01 -6.72 7.19
N VAL A 118 -13.37 -6.54 5.93
CA VAL A 118 -13.24 -7.55 4.87
C VAL A 118 -12.24 -7.02 3.83
N CYS A 119 -11.30 -7.85 3.43
CA CYS A 119 -10.25 -7.48 2.48
C CYS A 119 -10.11 -8.51 1.36
N THR A 120 -9.90 -8.02 0.15
CA THR A 120 -9.32 -8.81 -0.95
C THR A 120 -7.93 -8.27 -1.22
N ALA A 121 -6.96 -9.16 -1.38
CA ALA A 121 -5.61 -8.82 -1.78
C ALA A 121 -5.20 -9.59 -3.04
N VAL A 122 -4.26 -9.04 -3.80
CA VAL A 122 -3.57 -9.77 -4.86
C VAL A 122 -2.08 -9.68 -4.61
N VAL A 123 -1.47 -10.84 -4.38
CA VAL A 123 -0.02 -10.97 -4.33
C VAL A 123 0.45 -11.08 -5.76
N PRO A 124 1.21 -10.11 -6.30
CA PRO A 124 1.70 -10.18 -7.65
C PRO A 124 2.43 -11.50 -7.88
N ASP A 125 2.24 -12.11 -9.03
CA ASP A 125 3.23 -13.08 -9.48
C ASP A 125 4.53 -12.30 -9.58
N MET A 126 5.60 -12.78 -8.95
CA MET A 126 6.91 -12.27 -9.34
C MET A 126 7.02 -12.59 -10.82
N ARG A 127 6.93 -11.59 -11.70
CA ARG A 127 7.74 -11.67 -12.91
C ARG A 127 9.13 -11.43 -12.38
N ASP A 128 9.87 -12.50 -12.14
CA ASP A 128 11.34 -12.52 -11.97
C ASP A 128 11.89 -11.12 -11.68
N ALA A 129 11.52 -10.56 -10.53
CA ALA A 129 12.04 -9.28 -10.13
C ALA A 129 13.33 -9.64 -9.40
N ASP A 130 14.40 -9.69 -10.19
CA ASP A 130 15.79 -9.78 -9.74
C ASP A 130 16.22 -11.10 -9.09
N THR A 131 16.20 -12.18 -9.87
CA THR A 131 17.45 -12.93 -10.01
C THR A 131 17.87 -12.83 -11.47
N LEU A 132 18.56 -11.74 -11.82
CA LEU A 132 19.72 -11.95 -12.67
C LEU A 132 20.55 -13.00 -11.91
N ASP A 133 20.96 -14.07 -12.57
CA ASP A 133 22.05 -14.83 -11.97
C ASP A 133 23.25 -13.89 -11.78
N ASP A 134 24.14 -14.21 -10.83
CA ASP A 134 25.26 -13.31 -10.53
C ASP A 134 26.08 -12.98 -11.81
N GLU A 135 26.03 -13.85 -12.84
CA GLU A 135 26.71 -13.70 -14.13
C GLU A 135 26.07 -12.60 -15.00
N GLU A 136 24.74 -12.62 -15.19
CA GLU A 136 24.01 -11.58 -15.94
C GLU A 136 24.06 -10.21 -15.24
N ALA A 137 24.13 -10.18 -13.91
CA ALA A 137 24.33 -8.95 -13.16
C ALA A 137 25.73 -8.35 -13.37
N TRP A 138 26.77 -9.19 -13.50
CA TRP A 138 28.13 -8.73 -13.80
C TRP A 138 28.27 -8.22 -15.25
N GLU A 139 27.67 -8.89 -16.23
CA GLU A 139 27.71 -8.44 -17.63
C GLU A 139 27.10 -7.05 -17.81
N LEU A 140 25.98 -6.76 -17.14
CA LEU A 140 25.35 -5.44 -17.19
C LEU A 140 26.19 -4.34 -16.52
N VAL A 141 26.97 -4.69 -15.49
CA VAL A 141 27.90 -3.74 -14.84
C VAL A 141 29.09 -3.44 -15.74
N GLU A 142 29.64 -4.45 -16.43
CA GLU A 142 30.71 -4.27 -17.42
C GLU A 142 30.26 -3.40 -18.60
N GLU A 143 29.06 -3.65 -19.15
CA GLU A 143 28.53 -2.88 -20.27
C GLU A 143 28.32 -1.40 -19.92
N ILE A 144 27.92 -1.10 -18.68
CA ILE A 144 27.81 0.27 -18.17
C ILE A 144 29.20 0.92 -18.04
N ASP A 145 30.21 0.21 -17.52
CA ASP A 145 31.56 0.74 -17.36
C ASP A 145 32.23 1.01 -18.72
N GLU A 146 32.07 0.11 -19.70
CA GLU A 146 32.54 0.31 -21.08
C GLU A 146 31.88 1.54 -21.74
N SER A 147 30.57 1.73 -21.52
CA SER A 147 29.85 2.90 -22.04
C SER A 147 30.32 4.22 -21.41
N LEU A 148 30.75 4.18 -20.14
CA LEU A 148 31.29 5.33 -19.41
C LEU A 148 32.75 5.63 -19.81
N VAL A 149 33.54 4.59 -20.11
CA VAL A 149 34.92 4.70 -20.63
C VAL A 149 34.93 5.23 -22.06
N ALA A 150 33.97 4.81 -22.91
CA ALA A 150 33.85 5.31 -24.29
C ALA A 150 33.40 6.79 -24.37
N GLY A 151 32.86 7.36 -23.28
CA GLY A 151 32.25 8.69 -23.24
C GLY A 151 33.14 9.86 -22.81
N ARG A 152 34.42 9.66 -22.47
CA ARG A 152 35.26 10.74 -21.93
C ARG A 152 36.71 10.68 -22.44
N PHE A 153 37.00 11.43 -23.51
CA PHE A 153 38.17 12.30 -23.69
C PHE A 153 37.97 13.08 -24.99
N GLY A 154 37.41 14.28 -24.86
CA GLY A 154 37.32 15.28 -25.92
C GLY A 154 37.69 16.63 -25.33
N ASP A 155 38.99 16.84 -25.09
CA ASP A 155 39.53 18.12 -24.67
C ASP A 155 39.26 19.17 -25.75
N ARG A 156 38.48 20.20 -25.41
CA ARG A 156 38.46 21.47 -26.15
C ARG A 156 39.38 22.45 -25.45
N GLU A 157 40.51 22.75 -26.07
CA GLU A 157 41.34 23.92 -25.72
C GLU A 157 40.52 25.23 -25.84
N PRO A 158 40.77 26.22 -24.98
CA PRO A 158 40.17 27.54 -25.12
C PRO A 158 40.90 28.37 -26.18
N ALA A 159 40.17 28.84 -27.19
CA ALA A 159 40.69 29.74 -28.21
C ALA A 159 40.96 31.14 -27.64
N ALA A 160 42.15 31.66 -27.94
CA ALA A 160 42.67 32.94 -27.50
C ALA A 160 41.94 34.16 -28.08
N GLU A 161 41.80 35.17 -27.23
CA GLU A 161 41.36 36.52 -27.52
C GLU A 161 42.54 37.29 -28.18
N HIS A 162 42.39 37.79 -29.41
CA HIS A 162 43.23 38.87 -29.94
C HIS A 162 42.44 39.83 -30.84
N GLN A 163 42.56 41.10 -30.46
CA GLN A 163 41.92 42.29 -30.98
C GLN A 163 42.19 42.55 -32.47
N ARG A 164 41.20 43.11 -33.16
CA ARG A 164 41.44 44.13 -34.20
C ARG A 164 40.42 45.27 -34.08
N SER A 165 40.93 46.39 -33.58
CA SER A 165 40.43 47.77 -33.62
C SER A 165 41.72 48.61 -33.51
N GLY A 166 42.09 49.55 -34.37
CA GLY A 166 41.57 50.04 -35.63
C GLY A 166 42.73 50.66 -36.43
N SER A 167 42.43 51.62 -37.30
CA SER A 167 43.38 52.57 -37.88
C SER A 167 44.30 53.24 -36.86
#